data_AF-A0A368EH53-F1
#
_entry.id   AF-A0A368EH53-F1
#
_cell.length_a   1.000
_cell.length_b   1.000
_cell.length_c   1.000
_cell.angle_alpha   90.00
_cell.angle_beta   90.00
_cell.angle_gamma   90.00
#
_symmetry.space_group_name_H-M   'P 1'
#
loop_
_entity.id
_entity.type
_entity.pdbx_description
1 polymer ?
#
loop_
_entity_poly.entity_id
_entity_poly.type
_entity_poly.pdbx_seq_one_letter_code
_entity_poly.pdbx_strand_id
1 'polypeptide(L)'
;MLGKHSRLFQGFKTLSIYQTYTIISGFWTPILYISIFCTILMCFSLQKAKSETAPIVITMLGDSLTAGYGLPIGEGLTDQLQTALDKKTDKKKKIHIINAGVSGDTT
;
A
#
# COMPACT_ATOMS: atom_id res chain seq x y z
N MET A 1 15.00 -58.28 48.83
CA MET A 1 15.01 -58.46 47.36
C MET A 1 13.89 -57.62 46.70
N LEU A 2 13.89 -56.29 46.84
CA LEU A 2 12.74 -55.44 46.43
C LEU A 2 13.11 -54.18 45.62
N GLY A 3 14.23 -54.20 44.86
CA GLY A 3 14.73 -53.00 44.16
C GLY A 3 14.66 -53.04 42.63
N LYS A 4 14.39 -54.20 42.01
CA LYS A 4 14.41 -54.32 40.53
C LYS A 4 13.07 -54.01 39.86
N HIS A 5 11.93 -54.15 40.56
CA HIS A 5 10.62 -53.93 39.97
C HIS A 5 10.23 -52.45 39.78
N SER A 6 10.78 -51.51 40.56
CA SER A 6 10.40 -50.09 40.44
C SER A 6 10.96 -49.39 39.20
N ARG A 7 12.11 -49.84 38.67
CA ARG A 7 12.76 -49.22 37.49
C ARG A 7 12.01 -49.46 36.18
N LEU A 8 11.34 -50.61 36.03
CA LEU A 8 10.54 -50.90 34.83
C LEU A 8 9.26 -50.07 34.79
N PHE A 9 8.63 -49.85 35.95
CA PHE A 9 7.46 -48.96 36.06
C PHE A 9 7.81 -47.49 35.82
N GLN A 10 9.00 -47.03 36.22
CA GLN A 10 9.46 -45.68 35.91
C GLN A 10 9.73 -45.49 34.40
N GLY A 11 10.34 -46.48 33.73
CA GLY A 11 10.55 -46.46 32.28
C GLY A 11 9.24 -46.45 31.48
N PHE A 12 8.23 -47.18 31.93
CA PHE A 12 6.90 -47.16 31.30
C PHE A 12 6.19 -45.81 31.47
N LYS A 13 6.30 -45.19 32.66
CA LYS A 13 5.76 -43.85 32.90
C LYS A 13 6.43 -42.80 32.04
N THR A 14 7.76 -42.82 31.90
CA THR A 14 8.48 -41.85 31.06
C THR A 14 8.16 -42.03 29.59
N LEU A 15 8.12 -43.26 29.08
CA LEU A 15 7.73 -43.54 27.68
C LEU A 15 6.30 -43.08 27.37
N SER A 16 5.35 -43.31 28.29
CA SER A 16 3.97 -42.83 28.14
C SER A 16 3.88 -41.30 28.13
N ILE A 17 4.68 -40.61 28.96
CA ILE A 17 4.76 -39.15 28.97
C ILE A 17 5.30 -38.64 27.62
N TYR A 18 6.41 -39.17 27.12
CA TYR A 18 6.97 -38.75 25.83
C TYR A 18 6.02 -39.02 24.66
N GLN A 19 5.34 -40.16 24.66
CA GLN A 19 4.36 -40.51 23.63
C GLN A 19 3.16 -39.55 23.63
N THR A 20 2.67 -39.17 24.81
CA THR A 20 1.56 -38.20 24.96
C THR A 20 2.00 -36.79 24.56
N TYR A 21 3.21 -36.39 24.96
CA TYR A 21 3.80 -35.11 24.56
C TYR A 21 3.99 -35.01 23.05
N THR A 22 4.44 -36.06 22.36
CA THR A 22 4.56 -36.10 20.89
C THR A 22 3.21 -35.96 20.19
N ILE A 23 2.16 -36.62 20.69
CA ILE A 23 0.82 -36.57 20.07
C ILE A 23 0.17 -35.19 20.26
N ILE A 24 0.28 -34.60 21.45
CA ILE A 24 -0.30 -33.29 21.76
C ILE A 24 0.49 -32.16 21.08
N SER A 25 1.82 -32.18 21.17
CA SER A 25 2.68 -31.15 20.55
C SER A 25 2.70 -31.26 19.02
N GLY A 26 2.64 -32.46 18.44
CA GLY A 26 2.59 -32.65 17.00
C GLY A 26 1.35 -32.05 16.34
N PHE A 27 0.25 -31.89 17.09
CA PHE A 27 -0.96 -31.23 16.60
C PHE A 27 -0.92 -29.71 16.78
N TRP A 28 -0.41 -29.21 17.92
CA TRP A 28 -0.39 -27.78 18.25
C TRP A 28 0.78 -27.00 17.62
N THR A 29 1.92 -27.65 17.41
CA THR A 29 3.11 -27.03 16.79
C THR A 29 2.87 -26.56 15.35
N PRO A 30 2.27 -27.32 14.42
CA PRO A 30 2.00 -26.82 13.07
C PRO A 30 0.97 -25.69 13.08
N ILE A 31 -0.02 -25.72 13.98
CA ILE A 31 -1.03 -24.66 14.12
C ILE A 31 -0.38 -23.34 14.53
N LEU A 32 0.56 -23.37 15.48
CA LEU A 32 1.32 -22.19 15.89
C LEU A 32 2.22 -21.69 14.77
N TYR A 33 2.92 -22.58 14.06
CA TYR A 33 3.77 -22.20 12.91
C TYR A 33 2.96 -21.60 11.76
N ILE A 34 1.81 -22.17 11.43
CA ILE A 34 0.90 -21.64 10.40
C ILE A 34 0.33 -20.29 10.82
N SER A 35 -0.04 -20.13 12.09
CA SER A 35 -0.50 -18.84 12.62
C SER A 35 0.58 -17.77 12.51
N ILE A 36 1.81 -18.07 12.96
CA ILE A 36 2.96 -17.17 12.87
C ILE A 36 3.26 -16.81 11.42
N PHE A 37 3.29 -17.82 10.53
CA PHE A 37 3.51 -17.63 9.10
C PHE A 37 2.41 -16.75 8.47
N CYS A 38 1.13 -16.99 8.78
CA CYS A 38 0.01 -16.16 8.34
C CYS A 38 0.14 -14.71 8.84
N THR A 39 0.49 -14.48 10.10
CA THR A 39 0.72 -13.12 10.63
C THR A 39 1.88 -12.41 9.92
N ILE A 40 2.97 -13.12 9.62
CA ILE A 40 4.10 -12.56 8.87
C ILE A 40 3.66 -12.19 7.44
N LEU A 41 2.91 -13.07 6.78
CA LEU A 41 2.41 -12.88 5.42
C LEU A 41 1.42 -11.70 5.34
N MET A 42 0.61 -11.50 6.38
CA MET A 42 -0.34 -10.40 6.47
C MET A 42 0.35 -9.06 6.76
N CYS A 43 1.42 -9.08 7.57
CA CYS A 43 2.25 -7.90 7.86
C CYS A 43 3.00 -7.39 6.61
N PHE A 44 3.35 -8.29 5.68
CA PHE A 44 3.99 -7.98 4.40
C PHE A 44 3.03 -7.48 3.31
N SER A 45 1.72 -7.67 3.48
CA SER A 45 0.73 -7.25 2.47
C SER A 45 0.31 -5.78 2.60
N LEU A 46 0.74 -5.09 3.67
CA LEU A 46 0.31 -3.74 4.01
C LEU A 46 1.32 -2.63 3.65
N GLN A 47 2.42 -2.95 2.95
CA GLN A 47 3.31 -1.93 2.39
C GLN A 47 2.67 -1.31 1.13
N LYS A 48 1.66 -0.47 1.32
CA LYS A 48 1.23 0.47 0.28
C LYS A 48 2.28 1.58 0.21
N ALA A 49 3.24 1.44 -0.70
CA ALA A 49 4.20 2.50 -0.99
C ALA A 49 3.43 3.78 -1.35
N LYS A 50 3.50 4.79 -0.49
CA LYS A 50 2.90 6.09 -0.74
C LYS A 50 3.79 6.80 -1.76
N SER A 51 3.51 6.59 -3.04
CA SER A 51 4.15 7.36 -4.11
C SER A 51 3.64 8.80 -4.02
N GLU A 52 4.40 9.66 -3.36
CA GLU A 52 4.21 11.10 -3.40
C GLU A 52 4.64 11.57 -4.79
N THR A 53 3.68 11.62 -5.70
CA THR A 53 3.90 12.21 -7.02
C THR A 53 3.98 13.72 -6.84
N ALA A 54 5.12 14.31 -7.20
CA ALA A 54 5.29 15.76 -7.20
C ALA A 54 4.23 16.42 -8.10
N PRO A 55 3.73 17.61 -7.75
CA PRO A 55 2.78 18.34 -8.58
C PRO A 55 3.43 18.70 -9.92
N ILE A 56 2.69 18.48 -11.01
CA ILE A 56 3.11 18.85 -12.36
C ILE A 56 2.56 20.25 -12.63
N VAL A 57 3.45 21.19 -12.95
CA VAL A 57 3.09 22.57 -13.28
C VAL A 57 3.31 22.78 -14.78
N ILE A 58 2.27 23.24 -15.47
CA ILE A 58 2.26 23.49 -16.91
C ILE A 58 1.97 24.97 -17.15
N THR A 59 2.94 25.71 -17.65
CA THR A 59 2.75 27.11 -18.02
C THR A 59 2.37 27.20 -19.49
N MET A 60 1.22 27.81 -19.79
CA MET A 60 0.78 28.09 -21.16
C MET A 60 1.21 29.50 -21.56
N LEU A 61 2.20 29.56 -22.45
CA LEU A 61 2.68 30.79 -23.09
C LEU A 61 1.87 31.02 -24.38
N GLY A 62 1.41 32.24 -24.63
CA GLY A 62 0.69 32.55 -25.85
C GLY A 62 0.17 33.98 -25.93
N ASP A 63 -0.75 34.19 -26.86
CA ASP A 63 -1.33 35.49 -27.18
C ASP A 63 -2.68 35.70 -26.48
N SER A 64 -3.54 36.52 -27.08
CA SER A 64 -4.90 36.82 -26.67
C SER A 64 -5.80 35.59 -26.46
N LEU A 65 -5.61 34.50 -27.22
CA LEU A 65 -6.43 33.29 -27.08
C LEU A 65 -6.09 32.54 -25.80
N THR A 66 -4.80 32.43 -25.49
CA THR A 66 -4.35 31.86 -24.21
C THR A 66 -4.73 32.76 -23.05
N ALA A 67 -4.69 34.08 -23.24
CA ALA A 67 -5.10 35.06 -22.23
C ALA A 67 -6.62 35.05 -21.93
N GLY A 68 -7.45 34.40 -22.75
CA GLY A 68 -8.91 34.39 -22.58
C GLY A 68 -9.56 35.73 -22.96
N TYR A 69 -9.00 36.43 -23.96
CA TYR A 69 -9.51 37.73 -24.40
C TYR A 69 -10.98 37.65 -24.85
N GLY A 70 -11.83 38.47 -24.23
CA GLY A 70 -13.26 38.54 -24.53
C GLY A 70 -14.12 37.45 -23.88
N LEU A 71 -13.53 36.55 -23.09
CA LEU A 71 -14.25 35.49 -22.39
C LEU A 71 -14.47 35.85 -20.90
N PRO A 72 -15.55 35.37 -20.29
CA PRO A 72 -15.73 35.42 -18.84
C PRO A 72 -14.60 34.70 -18.09
N ILE A 73 -14.36 35.11 -16.85
CA ILE A 73 -13.41 34.46 -15.95
C ILE A 73 -13.82 33.00 -15.77
N GLY A 74 -12.89 32.06 -15.96
CA GLY A 74 -13.16 30.62 -15.85
C GLY A 74 -13.59 29.94 -17.16
N GLU A 75 -13.83 30.72 -18.22
CA GLU A 75 -14.17 30.17 -19.56
C GLU A 75 -12.99 30.22 -20.54
N GLY A 76 -11.83 30.68 -20.08
CA GLY A 76 -10.60 30.71 -20.87
C GLY A 76 -10.08 29.31 -21.23
N LEU A 77 -9.24 29.25 -22.26
CA LEU A 77 -8.62 28.00 -22.72
C LEU A 77 -7.88 27.25 -21.59
N THR A 78 -7.13 27.99 -20.78
CA THR A 78 -6.35 27.46 -19.64
C THR A 78 -7.26 26.88 -18.55
N ASP A 79 -8.37 27.54 -18.24
CA ASP A 79 -9.35 27.10 -17.25
C ASP A 79 -10.09 25.83 -17.71
N GLN A 80 -10.48 25.78 -18.99
CA GLN A 80 -11.11 24.59 -19.57
C GLN A 80 -10.14 23.42 -19.62
N LEU A 81 -8.86 23.66 -19.93
CA LEU A 81 -7.84 22.63 -19.93
C LEU A 81 -7.58 22.11 -18.51
N GLN A 82 -7.53 22.98 -17.49
CA GLN A 82 -7.38 22.58 -16.10
C GLN A 82 -8.54 21.67 -15.69
N THR A 83 -9.77 22.10 -15.99
CA THR A 83 -10.99 21.32 -15.71
C THR A 83 -10.98 19.97 -16.44
N ALA A 84 -10.54 19.92 -17.70
CA ALA A 84 -10.45 18.69 -18.46
C ALA A 84 -9.38 17.73 -17.92
N LEU A 85 -8.22 18.26 -17.51
CA LEU A 85 -7.16 17.47 -16.90
C LEU A 85 -7.55 16.94 -15.52
N ASP A 86 -8.23 17.75 -14.70
CA ASP A 86 -8.75 17.32 -13.40
C ASP A 86 -9.77 16.18 -13.52
N LYS A 87 -10.55 16.17 -14.61
CA LYS A 87 -11.50 15.08 -14.91
C LYS A 87 -10.82 13.82 -15.47
N LYS A 88 -9.79 13.98 -16.31
CA LYS A 88 -9.13 12.85 -16.99
C LYS A 88 -8.01 12.20 -16.18
N THR A 89 -7.48 12.91 -15.18
CA THR A 89 -6.29 12.47 -14.44
C THR A 89 -6.67 11.78 -13.14
N ASP A 90 -5.96 10.71 -12.78
CA ASP A 90 -6.09 10.07 -11.47
C ASP A 90 -5.88 11.08 -10.34
N LYS A 91 -6.67 10.99 -9.26
CA LYS A 91 -6.56 11.83 -8.05
C LYS A 91 -5.16 11.89 -7.41
N LYS A 92 -4.25 11.02 -7.83
CA LYS A 92 -2.86 10.94 -7.35
C LYS A 92 -1.92 11.92 -8.06
N LYS A 93 -2.24 12.37 -9.27
CA LYS A 93 -1.41 13.33 -10.02
C LYS A 93 -2.05 14.71 -9.89
N LYS A 94 -1.36 15.61 -9.18
CA LYS A 94 -1.77 17.02 -9.05
C LYS A 94 -1.22 17.79 -10.23
N ILE A 95 -2.07 18.31 -11.10
CA ILE A 95 -1.67 19.12 -12.26
C ILE A 95 -2.16 20.55 -12.04
N HIS A 96 -1.28 21.52 -12.29
CA HIS A 96 -1.59 22.95 -12.21
C HIS A 96 -1.23 23.64 -13.52
N ILE A 97 -2.20 24.33 -14.11
CA ILE A 97 -2.01 25.13 -15.32
C ILE A 97 -1.85 26.59 -14.93
N ILE A 98 -0.80 27.22 -15.44
CA ILE A 98 -0.51 28.64 -15.26
C ILE A 98 -0.73 29.34 -16.60
N ASN A 99 -1.62 30.33 -16.64
CA ASN A 99 -1.81 31.19 -17.80
C ASN A 99 -0.72 32.26 -17.83
N ALA A 100 0.11 32.24 -18.88
CA ALA A 100 1.12 33.27 -19.16
C ALA A 100 0.89 33.88 -20.56
N GLY A 101 -0.36 33.90 -21.02
CA GLY A 101 -0.74 34.57 -22.26
C GLY A 101 -0.82 36.09 -22.07
N VAL A 102 -0.25 36.84 -23.02
CA VAL A 102 -0.32 38.32 -23.01
C VAL A 102 -1.06 38.75 -24.28
N SER A 103 -2.19 39.44 -24.09
CA SER A 103 -2.99 39.93 -25.20
C SER A 103 -2.25 41.07 -25.90
N GLY A 104 -1.83 40.85 -27.14
CA GLY A 104 -1.09 41.82 -27.95
C GLY A 104 0.38 41.49 -28.19
N ASP A 105 0.93 40.45 -27.56
CA ASP A 105 2.27 39.95 -27.89
C ASP A 105 2.18 38.98 -29.09
N THR A 106 2.40 39.50 -30.29
CA THR A 106 2.67 38.65 -31.45
C THR A 106 4.17 38.39 -31.54
N THR A 107 4.58 37.14 -31.33
CA THR A 107 5.91 36.62 -31.74
C THR A 107 5.70 35.60 -32.84
#